data_AF-A0A2K9E8Q2-F1
#
_entry.id   AF-A0A2K9E8Q2-F1
#
_cell.length_a   1.000
_cell.length_b   1.000
_cell.length_c   1.000
_cell.angle_alpha   90.00
_cell.angle_beta   90.00
_cell.angle_gamma   90.00
#
_symmetry.space_group_name_H-M   'P 1'
#
loop_
_entity.id
_entity.type
_entity.pdbx_description
1 polymer ?
#
loop_
_entity_poly.entity_id
_entity_poly.type
_entity_poly.pdbx_seq_one_letter_code
_entity_poly.pdbx_strand_id
1 'polypeptide(L)'
;MSKIKVSKCITFISIGLIAVLLLILILVTLKNKNANDEKIEFIQIHPDEDYISYTGAHHITRHYMIINPPEDLEELKKVGERFYKENFYLEDLSDYENTYFTMFFYRESRYLPRNWEPNEGYFDVDRIEYHKDDMIMAIYDGRNFSGKIRYSSLKRSKGIFNYGDIVEELEYEE
;
A
#
# COMPACT_ATOMS: atom_id res chain seq x y z
N MET A 1 -40.86 36.67 -34.02
CA MET A 1 -40.25 35.40 -34.50
C MET A 1 -38.83 35.10 -33.97
N SER A 2 -38.27 35.82 -32.97
CA SER A 2 -36.87 35.55 -32.51
C SER A 2 -36.75 34.65 -31.25
N LYS A 3 -37.69 34.70 -30.31
CA LYS A 3 -37.59 33.96 -29.02
C LYS A 3 -37.53 32.44 -29.14
N ILE A 4 -38.23 31.85 -30.13
CA ILE A 4 -38.30 30.39 -30.34
C ILE A 4 -36.95 29.83 -30.84
N LYS A 5 -36.19 30.59 -31.65
CA LYS A 5 -34.87 30.17 -32.15
C LYS A 5 -33.82 30.18 -31.04
N VAL A 6 -33.85 31.21 -30.18
CA VAL A 6 -32.94 31.33 -29.03
C VAL A 6 -33.19 30.21 -28.00
N SER A 7 -34.46 29.90 -27.72
CA SER A 7 -34.84 28.81 -26.81
C SER A 7 -34.30 27.44 -27.27
N LYS A 8 -34.45 27.10 -28.56
CA LYS A 8 -33.91 25.84 -29.12
C LYS A 8 -32.39 25.78 -29.03
N CYS A 9 -31.70 26.89 -29.31
CA CYS A 9 -30.25 26.96 -29.26
C CYS A 9 -29.72 26.73 -27.83
N ILE A 10 -30.39 27.31 -26.83
CA ILE A 10 -30.08 27.08 -25.41
C ILE A 10 -30.29 25.62 -25.02
N THR A 11 -31.35 24.96 -25.53
CA THR A 11 -31.60 23.53 -25.26
C THR A 11 -30.55 22.62 -25.89
N PHE A 12 -30.09 22.93 -27.11
CA PHE A 12 -29.02 22.18 -27.75
C PHE A 12 -27.69 22.31 -27.00
N ILE A 13 -27.37 23.52 -26.52
CA ILE A 13 -26.16 23.76 -25.72
C ILE A 13 -26.21 23.00 -24.39
N SER A 14 -27.35 23.02 -23.68
CA SER A 14 -27.47 22.32 -22.40
C SER A 14 -27.44 20.79 -22.54
N ILE A 15 -28.04 20.23 -23.59
CA ILE A 15 -27.94 18.78 -23.90
C ILE A 15 -26.49 18.40 -24.19
N GLY A 16 -25.77 19.20 -24.98
CA GLY A 16 -24.35 18.98 -25.27
C GLY A 16 -23.49 19.00 -24.00
N LEU A 17 -23.75 19.94 -23.09
CA LEU A 17 -23.01 20.08 -21.84
C LEU A 17 -23.27 18.90 -20.87
N ILE A 18 -24.51 18.42 -20.79
CA ILE A 18 -24.88 17.22 -20.02
C ILE A 18 -24.19 15.97 -20.62
N ALA A 19 -24.18 15.84 -21.94
CA ALA A 19 -23.51 14.71 -22.60
C ALA A 19 -22.00 14.68 -22.30
N VAL A 20 -21.34 15.84 -22.31
CA VAL A 20 -19.92 15.96 -21.95
C VAL A 20 -19.67 15.59 -20.50
N LEU A 21 -20.51 16.06 -19.56
CA LEU A 21 -20.39 15.71 -18.14
C LEU A 21 -20.58 14.21 -17.89
N LEU A 22 -21.55 13.58 -18.57
CA LEU A 22 -21.76 12.13 -18.50
C LEU A 22 -20.55 11.35 -19.06
N LEU A 23 -19.96 11.83 -20.15
CA LEU A 23 -18.77 11.22 -20.74
C LEU A 23 -17.57 11.27 -19.77
N ILE A 24 -17.37 12.41 -19.10
CA ILE A 24 -16.35 12.56 -18.05
C ILE A 24 -16.61 11.58 -16.90
N LEU A 25 -17.87 11.46 -16.45
CA LEU A 25 -18.24 10.53 -15.38
C LEU A 25 -17.93 9.06 -15.75
N ILE A 26 -18.26 8.66 -16.98
CA ILE A 26 -17.98 7.31 -17.52
C ILE A 26 -16.48 7.05 -17.60
N LEU A 27 -15.68 8.04 -18.03
CA LEU A 27 -14.22 7.89 -18.10
C LEU A 27 -13.60 7.76 -16.70
N VAL A 28 -14.10 8.49 -15.70
CA VAL A 28 -13.65 8.38 -14.31
C VAL A 28 -14.01 7.02 -13.71
N THR A 29 -15.24 6.53 -13.93
CA THR A 29 -15.65 5.20 -13.43
C THR A 29 -14.89 4.07 -14.10
N LEU A 30 -14.64 4.13 -15.41
CA LEU A 30 -13.82 3.15 -16.12
C LEU A 30 -12.37 3.13 -15.63
N LYS A 31 -11.77 4.31 -15.40
CA LYS A 31 -10.41 4.40 -14.85
C LYS A 31 -10.32 3.79 -13.44
N ASN A 32 -11.31 4.08 -12.58
CA ASN A 32 -11.37 3.51 -11.23
C ASN A 32 -11.61 2.00 -11.24
N LYS A 33 -12.40 1.48 -12.18
CA LYS A 33 -12.64 0.04 -12.31
C LYS A 33 -11.37 -0.69 -12.75
N ASN A 34 -10.65 -0.18 -13.75
CA ASN A 34 -9.43 -0.81 -14.25
C ASN A 34 -8.32 -0.85 -13.18
N ALA A 35 -8.22 0.17 -12.32
CA ALA A 35 -7.30 0.16 -11.19
C ALA A 35 -7.62 -0.93 -10.14
N ASN A 36 -8.87 -1.38 -10.05
CA ASN A 36 -9.31 -2.45 -9.14
C ASN A 36 -9.26 -3.86 -9.77
N ASP A 37 -9.14 -3.99 -11.09
CA ASP A 37 -9.10 -5.28 -11.81
C ASP A 37 -7.66 -5.77 -12.09
N GLU A 38 -6.63 -4.97 -11.78
CA GLU A 38 -5.25 -5.43 -11.89
C GLU A 38 -4.89 -6.41 -10.75
N LYS A 39 -4.20 -7.50 -11.09
CA LYS A 39 -3.82 -8.54 -10.14
C LYS A 39 -2.87 -7.97 -9.08
N ILE A 40 -3.21 -8.20 -7.81
CA ILE A 40 -2.32 -7.91 -6.68
C ILE A 40 -1.13 -8.88 -6.74
N GLU A 41 0.08 -8.34 -6.70
CA GLU A 41 1.33 -9.13 -6.69
C GLU A 41 2.25 -8.66 -5.56
N PHE A 42 3.04 -9.59 -5.03
CA PHE A 42 4.01 -9.33 -3.97
C PHE A 42 5.41 -9.63 -4.49
N ILE A 43 6.35 -8.71 -4.28
CA ILE A 43 7.75 -8.83 -4.72
C ILE A 43 8.62 -8.57 -3.50
N GLN A 44 9.54 -9.48 -3.16
CA GLN A 44 10.55 -9.19 -2.14
C GLN A 44 11.58 -8.22 -2.74
N ILE A 45 11.78 -7.08 -2.09
CA ILE A 45 12.62 -5.99 -2.61
C ILE A 45 13.91 -5.78 -1.81
N HIS A 46 14.06 -6.44 -0.67
CA HIS A 46 15.26 -6.38 0.16
C HIS A 46 15.62 -7.78 0.69
N PRO A 47 16.91 -8.11 0.84
CA PRO A 47 17.34 -9.29 1.59
C PRO A 47 16.74 -9.31 3.00
N ASP A 48 16.59 -10.51 3.54
CA ASP A 48 16.15 -10.69 4.92
C ASP A 48 17.16 -10.03 5.87
N GLU A 49 16.66 -9.17 6.76
CA GLU A 49 17.45 -8.65 7.86
C GLU A 49 17.27 -9.57 9.07
N ASP A 50 18.33 -10.29 9.42
CA ASP A 50 18.34 -11.27 10.49
C ASP A 50 19.43 -10.89 11.50
N TYR A 51 19.02 -10.51 12.70
CA TYR A 51 19.96 -10.18 13.77
C TYR A 51 19.42 -10.51 15.16
N ILE A 52 20.36 -10.72 16.09
CA ILE A 52 20.06 -10.87 17.52
C ILE A 52 20.41 -9.56 18.22
N SER A 53 19.43 -9.00 18.92
CA SER A 53 19.59 -7.76 19.69
C SER A 53 20.45 -7.99 20.94
N TYR A 54 20.89 -6.90 21.57
CA TYR A 54 21.66 -6.97 22.81
C TYR A 54 20.89 -7.57 23.99
N THR A 55 19.56 -7.62 23.92
CA THR A 55 18.68 -8.26 24.91
C THR A 55 18.51 -9.77 24.65
N GLY A 56 19.08 -10.29 23.56
CA GLY A 56 18.95 -11.69 23.15
C GLY A 56 17.70 -12.00 22.33
N ALA A 57 16.87 -11.00 22.00
CA ALA A 57 15.74 -11.20 21.09
C ALA A 57 16.22 -11.31 19.65
N HIS A 58 15.71 -12.30 18.93
CA HIS A 58 15.99 -12.53 17.51
C HIS A 58 14.99 -11.74 16.67
N HIS A 59 15.47 -11.00 15.68
CA HIS A 59 14.65 -10.18 14.79
C HIS A 59 14.87 -10.65 13.36
N ILE A 60 13.77 -10.98 12.69
CA ILE A 60 13.75 -11.31 11.26
C ILE A 60 12.82 -10.31 10.58
N THR A 61 13.38 -9.46 9.74
CA THR A 61 12.64 -8.43 9.00
C THR A 61 12.68 -8.69 7.50
N ARG A 62 11.53 -8.56 6.85
CA ARG A 62 11.38 -8.72 5.40
C ARG A 62 10.67 -7.53 4.78
N HIS A 63 11.09 -7.17 3.56
CA HIS A 63 10.53 -6.03 2.83
C HIS A 63 9.94 -6.48 1.50
N TYR A 64 8.66 -6.18 1.30
CA TYR A 64 7.91 -6.52 0.11
C TYR A 64 7.31 -5.29 -0.56
N MET A 65 7.29 -5.26 -1.88
CA MET A 65 6.43 -4.36 -2.64
C MET A 65 5.11 -5.05 -2.95
N ILE A 66 3.99 -4.38 -2.71
CA ILE A 66 2.67 -4.76 -3.19
C ILE A 66 2.38 -3.97 -4.46
N ILE A 67 2.21 -4.68 -5.56
CA ILE A 67 1.76 -4.14 -6.84
C ILE A 67 0.25 -4.05 -6.83
N ASN A 68 -0.28 -2.89 -7.24
CA ASN A 68 -1.71 -2.59 -7.27
C ASN A 68 -2.43 -2.85 -5.93
N PRO A 69 -1.92 -2.29 -4.82
CA PRO A 69 -2.54 -2.47 -3.52
C PRO A 69 -3.94 -1.83 -3.50
N PRO A 70 -4.90 -2.39 -2.75
CA PRO A 70 -6.16 -1.71 -2.49
C PRO A 70 -5.93 -0.38 -1.74
N GLU A 71 -6.72 0.64 -2.07
CA GLU A 71 -6.64 1.96 -1.42
C GLU A 71 -7.41 2.02 -0.09
N ASP A 72 -8.34 1.09 0.12
CA ASP A 72 -9.06 0.93 1.38
C ASP A 72 -8.19 0.18 2.40
N LEU A 73 -8.07 0.72 3.61
CA LEU A 73 -7.19 0.18 4.64
C LEU A 73 -7.65 -1.17 5.18
N GLU A 74 -8.96 -1.42 5.24
CA GLU A 74 -9.51 -2.70 5.71
C GLU A 74 -9.27 -3.79 4.66
N GLU A 75 -9.45 -3.48 3.37
CA GLU A 75 -9.10 -4.40 2.30
C GLU A 75 -7.58 -4.65 2.20
N LEU A 76 -6.75 -3.63 2.45
CA LEU A 76 -5.30 -3.78 2.49
C LEU A 76 -4.86 -4.74 3.60
N LYS A 77 -5.42 -4.59 4.80
CA LYS A 77 -5.24 -5.54 5.91
C LYS A 77 -5.57 -6.96 5.49
N LYS A 78 -6.75 -7.21 4.90
CA LYS A 78 -7.15 -8.56 4.47
C LYS A 78 -6.18 -9.17 3.46
N VAL A 79 -5.65 -8.36 2.55
CA VAL A 79 -4.64 -8.76 1.57
C VAL A 79 -3.33 -9.17 2.25
N GLY A 80 -2.86 -8.36 3.21
CA GLY A 80 -1.67 -8.66 4.00
C GLY A 80 -1.80 -9.89 4.89
N GLU A 81 -2.91 -9.99 5.63
CA GLU A 81 -3.23 -11.14 6.48
C GLU A 81 -3.24 -12.44 5.68
N ARG A 82 -3.87 -12.42 4.51
CA ARG A 82 -3.89 -13.59 3.63
C ARG A 82 -2.48 -13.97 3.17
N PHE A 83 -1.70 -13.00 2.68
CA PHE A 83 -0.32 -13.25 2.26
C PHE A 83 0.53 -13.80 3.41
N TYR A 84 0.41 -13.22 4.60
CA TYR A 84 1.10 -13.70 5.80
C TYR A 84 0.72 -15.15 6.13
N LYS A 85 -0.58 -15.44 6.20
CA LYS A 85 -1.11 -16.77 6.55
C LYS A 85 -0.72 -17.84 5.54
N GLU A 86 -0.67 -17.51 4.25
CA GLU A 86 -0.34 -18.45 3.19
C GLU A 86 1.16 -18.76 3.07
N ASN A 87 2.04 -17.84 3.50
CA ASN A 87 3.48 -17.92 3.20
C ASN A 87 4.39 -17.99 4.43
N PHE A 88 3.95 -17.46 5.57
CA PHE A 88 4.85 -17.25 6.73
C PHE A 88 4.25 -17.66 8.06
N TYR A 89 2.92 -17.84 8.15
CA TYR A 89 2.31 -18.30 9.38
C TYR A 89 2.75 -19.72 9.71
N LEU A 90 3.51 -19.83 10.80
CA LEU A 90 3.90 -21.11 11.38
C LEU A 90 2.90 -21.48 12.48
N GLU A 91 2.41 -22.71 12.44
CA GLU A 91 1.58 -23.30 13.50
C GLU A 91 2.42 -23.66 14.73
N ASP A 92 3.66 -24.07 14.52
CA ASP A 92 4.63 -24.38 15.56
C ASP A 92 5.79 -23.38 15.51
N LEU A 93 6.03 -22.70 16.63
CA LEU A 93 7.05 -21.67 16.80
C LEU A 93 8.20 -22.14 17.71
N SER A 94 8.25 -23.44 18.05
CA SER A 94 9.23 -23.99 19.00
C SER A 94 10.69 -23.70 18.62
N ASP A 95 11.02 -23.72 17.33
CA ASP A 95 12.37 -23.41 16.82
C ASP A 95 12.73 -21.91 16.83
N TYR A 96 11.77 -21.03 17.12
CA TYR A 96 11.90 -19.58 16.98
C TYR A 96 11.80 -18.84 18.32
N GLU A 97 12.19 -19.48 19.43
CA GLU A 97 12.07 -18.90 20.78
C GLU A 97 12.65 -17.47 20.83
N ASN A 98 11.93 -16.52 21.44
CA ASN A 98 12.31 -15.10 21.49
C ASN A 98 12.50 -14.41 20.12
N THR A 99 11.84 -14.91 19.07
CA THR A 99 11.90 -14.32 17.73
C THR A 99 10.72 -13.38 17.46
N TYR A 100 11.03 -12.24 16.85
CA TYR A 100 10.08 -11.31 16.26
C TYR A 100 10.19 -11.36 14.74
N PHE A 101 9.07 -11.61 14.07
CA PHE A 101 8.98 -11.47 12.63
C PHE A 101 8.34 -10.13 12.29
N THR A 102 9.00 -9.35 11.46
CA THR A 102 8.48 -8.09 10.95
C THR A 102 8.43 -8.13 9.44
N MET A 103 7.32 -7.68 8.87
CA MET A 103 7.14 -7.60 7.43
C MET A 103 6.64 -6.22 7.06
N PHE A 104 7.40 -5.53 6.22
CA PHE A 104 7.04 -4.22 5.70
C PHE A 104 6.59 -4.34 4.25
N PHE A 105 5.49 -3.66 3.94
CA PHE A 105 4.89 -3.67 2.62
C PHE A 105 4.85 -2.26 2.06
N TYR A 106 5.41 -2.10 0.87
CA TYR A 106 5.58 -0.82 0.18
C TYR A 106 4.72 -0.78 -1.09
N ARG A 107 4.28 0.41 -1.50
CA ARG A 107 3.66 0.62 -2.81
C ARG A 107 4.72 0.94 -3.86
N GLU A 108 4.45 0.61 -5.12
CA GLU A 108 5.22 1.12 -6.24
C GLU A 108 5.11 2.66 -6.31
N SER A 109 6.25 3.34 -6.41
CA SER A 109 6.33 4.80 -6.46
C SER A 109 7.39 5.26 -7.47
N ARG A 110 7.44 6.56 -7.77
CA ARG A 110 8.51 7.13 -8.60
C ARG A 110 9.89 6.94 -7.95
N TYR A 111 9.93 6.92 -6.62
CA TYR A 111 11.16 6.84 -5.84
C TYR A 111 11.48 5.39 -5.44
N LEU A 112 10.48 4.51 -5.36
CA LEU A 112 10.62 3.08 -5.17
C LEU A 112 9.95 2.32 -6.34
N PRO A 113 10.60 2.26 -7.51
CA PRO A 113 10.06 1.54 -8.67
C PRO A 113 10.16 0.02 -8.49
N ARG A 114 9.39 -0.75 -9.26
CA ARG A 114 9.35 -2.22 -9.16
C ARG A 114 10.70 -2.92 -9.32
N ASN A 115 11.62 -2.35 -10.08
CA ASN A 115 12.95 -2.87 -10.33
C ASN A 115 14.01 -2.24 -9.43
N TRP A 116 13.60 -1.62 -8.31
CA TRP A 116 14.52 -1.13 -7.30
C TRP A 116 15.33 -2.27 -6.71
N GLU A 117 16.62 -2.04 -6.52
CA GLU A 117 17.53 -2.97 -5.89
C GLU A 117 18.27 -2.24 -4.77
N PRO A 118 18.45 -2.88 -3.59
CA PRO A 118 19.21 -2.29 -2.52
C PRO A 118 20.67 -2.13 -2.96
N ASN A 119 21.23 -0.96 -2.67
CA ASN A 119 22.63 -0.67 -2.90
C ASN A 119 23.33 -0.60 -1.54
N GLU A 120 24.51 -1.22 -1.39
CA GLU A 120 25.26 -1.26 -0.12
C GLU A 120 26.44 -0.26 -0.05
N GLY A 121 26.53 0.69 -0.98
CA GLY A 121 27.59 1.71 -0.99
C GLY A 121 27.60 2.64 0.24
N TYR A 122 28.63 3.49 0.34
CA TYR A 122 28.85 4.35 1.51
C TYR A 122 28.24 5.77 1.40
N PHE A 123 28.18 6.36 0.21
CA PHE A 123 27.66 7.73 -0.02
C PHE A 123 26.55 7.70 -1.07
N ASP A 124 25.50 8.52 -0.87
CA ASP A 124 24.37 8.72 -1.79
C ASP A 124 23.68 7.43 -2.25
N VAL A 125 23.50 6.51 -1.31
CA VAL A 125 22.89 5.21 -1.56
C VAL A 125 21.40 5.28 -1.31
N ASP A 126 20.61 4.81 -2.26
CA ASP A 126 19.17 4.64 -2.08
C ASP A 126 18.93 3.37 -1.24
N ARG A 127 18.55 3.57 0.02
CA ARG A 127 18.37 2.50 1.01
C ARG A 127 16.90 2.34 1.35
N ILE A 128 16.51 1.15 1.79
CA ILE A 128 15.10 0.85 2.10
C ILE A 128 14.53 1.77 3.20
N GLU A 129 15.37 2.23 4.12
CA GLU A 129 15.01 3.16 5.20
C GLU A 129 14.58 4.55 4.68
N TYR A 130 15.04 4.95 3.49
CA TYR A 130 14.61 6.20 2.85
C TYR A 130 13.24 6.09 2.16
N HIS A 131 12.73 4.87 1.99
CA HIS A 131 11.42 4.60 1.42
C HIS A 131 10.36 4.27 2.48
N LYS A 132 10.61 4.55 3.76
CA LYS A 132 9.59 4.43 4.84
C LYS A 132 8.27 5.09 4.46
N ASP A 133 8.42 6.19 3.78
CA ASP A 133 7.38 6.96 3.15
C ASP A 133 6.49 6.10 2.24
N ASP A 134 7.02 5.21 1.41
CA ASP A 134 6.24 4.35 0.52
C ASP A 134 5.60 3.14 1.23
N MET A 135 5.85 2.96 2.52
CA MET A 135 5.25 1.90 3.33
C MET A 135 3.74 2.11 3.47
N ILE A 136 2.98 1.06 3.20
CA ILE A 136 1.52 1.06 3.22
C ILE A 136 0.94 0.08 4.23
N MET A 137 1.74 -0.87 4.70
CA MET A 137 1.33 -1.82 5.71
C MET A 137 2.55 -2.40 6.41
N ALA A 138 2.37 -2.76 7.68
CA ALA A 138 3.34 -3.48 8.48
C ALA A 138 2.65 -4.64 9.21
N ILE A 139 3.31 -5.77 9.29
CA ILE A 139 2.88 -6.93 10.08
C ILE A 139 3.98 -7.24 11.08
N TYR A 140 3.60 -7.33 12.34
CA TYR A 140 4.50 -7.67 13.44
C TYR A 140 3.98 -8.96 14.10
N ASP A 141 4.64 -10.09 13.87
CA ASP A 141 4.38 -11.32 14.61
C ASP A 141 5.35 -11.44 15.78
N GLY A 142 4.81 -11.17 16.96
CA GLY A 142 5.47 -11.39 18.25
C GLY A 142 4.82 -12.52 19.04
N ARG A 143 4.13 -13.48 18.42
CA ARG A 143 3.43 -14.57 19.13
C ARG A 143 4.37 -15.35 20.03
N ASN A 144 5.61 -15.54 19.63
CA ASN A 144 6.59 -16.28 20.44
C ASN A 144 7.19 -15.47 21.60
N PHE A 145 6.86 -14.18 21.71
CA PHE A 145 7.32 -13.33 22.80
C PHE A 145 6.15 -12.73 23.59
N SER A 146 5.27 -12.00 22.92
CA SER A 146 4.11 -11.32 23.52
C SER A 146 2.79 -12.05 23.32
N GLY A 147 2.75 -13.14 22.55
CA GLY A 147 1.51 -13.87 22.24
C GLY A 147 0.57 -13.12 21.28
N LYS A 148 1.08 -12.14 20.51
CA LYS A 148 0.27 -11.25 19.68
C LYS A 148 0.82 -11.13 18.26
N ILE A 149 -0.09 -10.96 17.31
CA ILE A 149 0.23 -10.42 15.97
C ILE A 149 -0.44 -9.05 15.85
N ARG A 150 0.28 -8.08 15.28
CA ARG A 150 -0.27 -6.78 14.91
C ARG A 150 -0.22 -6.59 13.40
N TYR A 151 -1.33 -6.12 12.85
CA TYR A 151 -1.44 -5.69 11.45
C TYR A 151 -1.74 -4.19 11.45
N SER A 152 -0.87 -3.40 10.82
CA SER A 152 -1.03 -1.94 10.68
C SER A 152 -1.15 -1.58 9.21
N SER A 153 -2.22 -0.90 8.81
CA SER A 153 -2.43 -0.38 7.45
C SER A 153 -2.32 1.14 7.43
N LEU A 154 -1.62 1.69 6.44
CA LEU A 154 -1.17 3.08 6.41
C LEU A 154 -1.62 3.80 5.13
N LYS A 155 -2.11 5.03 5.30
CA LYS A 155 -2.49 5.90 4.19
C LYS A 155 -1.63 7.15 4.15
N ARG A 156 -0.95 7.35 3.03
CA ARG A 156 -0.24 8.60 2.75
C ARG A 156 -1.20 9.69 2.30
N SER A 157 -0.90 10.91 2.68
CA SER A 157 -1.56 12.07 2.11
C SER A 157 -1.28 12.17 0.62
N LYS A 158 -2.33 12.49 -0.14
CA LYS A 158 -2.25 12.95 -1.53
C LYS A 158 -2.29 14.49 -1.63
N GLY A 159 -2.37 15.18 -0.49
CA GLY A 159 -2.43 16.64 -0.40
C GLY A 159 -1.08 17.29 -0.65
N ILE A 160 -1.06 18.48 -1.26
CA ILE A 160 0.19 19.17 -1.65
C ILE A 160 0.97 19.69 -0.42
N PHE A 161 0.28 20.07 0.65
CA PHE A 161 0.90 20.67 1.85
C PHE A 161 1.48 19.64 2.83
N ASN A 162 1.06 18.39 2.72
CA ASN A 162 1.47 17.27 3.55
C ASN A 162 1.80 16.06 2.69
N TYR A 163 2.28 16.31 1.46
CA TYR A 163 2.55 15.28 0.47
C TYR A 163 3.58 14.31 1.04
N GLY A 164 3.13 13.08 1.28
CA GLY A 164 3.97 12.04 1.82
C GLY A 164 3.76 11.72 3.30
N ASP A 165 3.14 12.59 4.09
CA ASP A 165 2.85 12.28 5.50
C ASP A 165 1.83 11.15 5.60
N ILE A 166 1.99 10.28 6.61
CA ILE A 166 0.94 9.33 6.99
C ILE A 166 -0.19 10.13 7.65
N VAL A 167 -1.39 10.08 7.06
CA VAL A 167 -2.56 10.82 7.55
C VAL A 167 -3.58 9.94 8.26
N GLU A 168 -3.47 8.63 8.09
CA GLU A 168 -4.39 7.64 8.65
C GLU A 168 -3.66 6.32 8.83
N GLU A 169 -3.81 5.70 9.99
CA GLU A 169 -3.29 4.38 10.34
C GLU A 169 -4.39 3.59 11.07
N LEU A 170 -4.59 2.34 10.65
CA LEU A 170 -5.48 1.40 11.31
C LEU A 170 -4.66 0.22 11.83
N GLU A 171 -4.75 -0.05 13.14
CA GLU A 171 -4.04 -1.13 13.81
C GLU A 171 -5.03 -2.18 14.35
N TYR A 172 -4.67 -3.45 14.20
CA TYR A 172 -5.45 -4.59 14.66
C TYR A 172 -4.53 -5.57 15.35
N GLU A 173 -4.99 -6.12 16.47
CA GLU A 173 -4.32 -7.22 17.17
C GLU A 173 -5.17 -8.50 17.01
N GLU A 174 -4.49 -9.62 16.75
CA GLU A 174 -5.11 -10.96 16.68
C GLU A 174 -5.36 -11.56 18.07
#